data_AF-A0A2S5M7C9-F1
#
_entry.id   AF-A0A2S5M7C9-F1
#
_cell.length_a   1.000
_cell.length_b   1.000
_cell.length_c   1.000
_cell.angle_alpha   90.00
_cell.angle_beta   90.00
_cell.angle_gamma   90.00
#
_symmetry.space_group_name_H-M   'P 1'
#
loop_
_entity.id
_entity.type
_entity.pdbx_description
1 polymer ?
#
loop_
_entity_poly.entity_id
_entity_poly.type
_entity_poly.pdbx_seq_one_letter_code
_entity_poly.pdbx_strand_id
1 'polypeptide(L)' 'MGGQDLYAALGFKTYAAFHRSQQRQALGVHVFKLPGRRGWFALTVDIATWLMKQSNIQS' A
#
# COMPACT_ATOMS: atom_id res chain seq x y z
N MET A 1 -7.86 -0.96 -3.27
CA MET A 1 -7.70 0.24 -2.42
C MET A 1 -6.81 1.28 -3.10
N GLY A 2 -6.95 2.57 -2.84
CA GLY A 2 -6.10 3.60 -3.42
C GLY A 2 -6.12 4.91 -2.63
N GLY A 3 -5.29 5.87 -3.03
CA GLY A 3 -5.27 7.20 -2.40
C GLY A 3 -4.89 7.14 -0.92
N GLN A 4 -5.61 7.89 -0.08
CA GLN A 4 -5.33 8.01 1.35
C GLN A 4 -5.42 6.71 2.11
N ASP A 5 -6.43 5.94 1.81
CA ASP A 5 -6.66 4.67 2.50
C ASP A 5 -5.46 3.75 2.30
N LEU A 6 -4.90 3.71 1.09
CA LEU A 6 -3.72 2.88 0.80
C LEU A 6 -2.52 3.25 1.66
N TYR A 7 -2.12 4.52 1.67
CA TYR A 7 -0.91 4.90 2.40
C TYR A 7 -1.11 4.84 3.93
N ALA A 8 -2.32 5.14 4.41
CA ALA A 8 -2.65 4.99 5.83
C ALA A 8 -2.61 3.53 6.28
N ALA A 9 -3.16 2.60 5.48
CA ALA A 9 -3.12 1.16 5.76
C ALA A 9 -1.68 0.60 5.79
N LEU A 10 -0.77 1.19 5.01
CA LEU A 10 0.65 0.85 5.00
C LEU A 10 1.46 1.57 6.10
N GLY A 11 0.81 2.33 6.99
CA GLY A 11 1.46 3.01 8.12
C GLY A 11 2.10 4.37 7.80
N PHE A 12 1.84 4.94 6.62
CA PHE A 12 2.37 6.25 6.25
C PHE A 12 1.39 7.37 6.60
N LYS A 13 1.89 8.40 7.31
CA LYS A 13 1.11 9.60 7.65
C LYS A 13 0.84 10.52 6.46
N THR A 14 1.68 10.47 5.41
CA THR A 14 1.59 11.37 4.26
C THR A 14 1.87 10.64 2.95
N TYR A 15 1.30 11.15 1.86
CA TYR A 15 1.59 10.67 0.51
C TYR A 15 3.09 10.79 0.17
N ALA A 16 3.77 11.84 0.63
CA ALA A 16 5.20 12.04 0.35
C ALA A 16 6.08 10.94 0.97
N ALA A 17 5.76 10.49 2.19
CA ALA A 17 6.46 9.39 2.84
C ALA A 17 6.23 8.07 2.11
N PHE A 18 4.97 7.78 1.75
CA PHE A 18 4.61 6.63 0.92
C PHE A 18 5.34 6.65 -0.44
N HIS A 19 5.32 7.79 -1.13
CA HIS A 19 5.93 7.95 -2.44
C HIS A 19 7.44 7.72 -2.40
N ARG A 20 8.13 8.21 -1.37
CA ARG A 20 9.55 7.95 -1.16
C ARG A 20 9.84 6.46 -0.98
N SER A 21 9.04 5.74 -0.21
CA SER A 21 9.19 4.29 -0.01
C SER A 21 8.85 3.50 -1.28
N GLN A 22 7.83 3.92 -2.04
CA GLN A 22 7.46 3.35 -3.33
C GLN A 22 8.60 3.45 -4.34
N GLN A 23 9.22 4.63 -4.47
CA GLN A 23 10.36 4.85 -5.37
C GLN A 23 11.58 3.99 -5.01
N ARG A 24 11.75 3.66 -3.72
CA ARG A 24 12.81 2.77 -3.23
C ARG A 24 12.45 1.28 -3.32
N GLN A 25 11.28 0.94 -3.88
CA GLN A 25 10.75 -0.43 -3.93
C GLN A 25 10.70 -1.09 -2.54
N ALA A 26 10.52 -0.29 -1.49
CA ALA A 26 10.53 -0.73 -0.09
C ALA A 26 9.11 -0.99 0.45
N LEU A 27 8.11 -1.09 -0.44
CA LEU A 27 6.75 -1.43 -0.05
C LEU A 27 6.63 -2.96 -0.04
N GLY A 28 6.25 -3.54 1.10
CA GLY A 28 5.99 -4.98 1.23
C GLY A 28 4.76 -5.48 0.46
N VAL A 29 4.17 -4.64 -0.39
CA VAL A 29 2.99 -4.92 -1.22
C VAL A 29 3.20 -4.38 -2.64
N HIS A 30 2.58 -5.03 -3.61
CA HIS A 30 2.56 -4.53 -4.97
C HIS A 30 1.62 -3.31 -5.08
N VAL A 31 2.12 -2.24 -5.69
CA VAL A 31 1.33 -1.05 -6.02
C VAL A 31 1.40 -0.76 -7.51
N PHE A 32 0.29 -0.29 -8.07
CA PHE A 32 0.15 -0.03 -9.50
C PHE A 32 -0.60 1.27 -9.80
N LYS A 33 -0.53 1.68 -11.07
CA LYS A 33 -1.29 2.80 -11.62
C LYS A 33 -2.48 2.28 -12.41
N LEU A 34 -3.61 2.97 -12.27
CA LEU A 34 -4.77 2.76 -13.13
C LEU A 34 -4.75 3.80 -14.26
N PRO A 35 -4.94 3.40 -15.53
CA PRO A 35 -5.08 4.35 -16.63
C PRO A 35 -6.15 5.41 -16.33
N GLY A 36 -5.82 6.68 -16.57
CA GLY A 36 -6.73 7.80 -16.35
C GLY A 36 -7.02 8.14 -14.87
N ARG A 37 -6.38 7.49 -13.89
CA ARG A 37 -6.57 7.82 -12.47
C ARG A 37 -5.28 8.32 -11.81
N ARG A 38 -5.44 9.35 -10.98
CA ARG A 38 -4.36 9.88 -10.14
C ARG A 38 -4.12 8.95 -8.94
N GLY A 39 -2.91 9.01 -8.38
CA GLY A 39 -2.54 8.26 -7.18
C GLY A 39 -2.05 6.84 -7.48
N TRP A 40 -1.82 6.07 -6.42
CA TRP A 40 -1.39 4.68 -6.47
C TRP A 40 -2.50 3.78 -5.92
N PHE A 41 -2.52 2.55 -6.41
CA PHE A 41 -3.51 1.54 -6.07
C PHE A 41 -2.83 0.25 -5.67
N ALA A 42 -3.50 -0.53 -4.83
CA ALA A 42 -3.16 -1.91 -4.51
C ALA A 42 -4.43 -2.74 -4.47
N LEU A 43 -4.32 -4.04 -4.74
CA LEU A 43 -5.43 -4.94 -4.51
C LEU A 43 -5.72 -4.98 -3.00
N THR A 44 -6.99 -4.88 -2.63
CA THR A 44 -7.37 -4.88 -1.20
C THR A 44 -6.99 -6.20 -0.52
N VAL A 45 -7.06 -7.31 -1.25
CA VAL A 45 -6.62 -8.63 -0.77
C VAL A 45 -5.13 -8.66 -0.44
N ASP A 46 -4.27 -8.04 -1.27
CA ASP A 46 -2.83 -8.00 -1.02
C ASP A 46 -2.51 -7.22 0.27
N ILE A 47 -3.21 -6.09 0.49
CA ILE A 47 -3.08 -5.32 1.73
C ILE A 47 -3.54 -6.14 2.93
N ALA A 48 -4.68 -6.83 2.83
CA ALA A 48 -5.19 -7.68 3.91
C ALA A 48 -4.22 -8.82 4.25
N THR A 49 -3.74 -9.56 3.24
CA THR A 49 -2.76 -10.64 3.42
C THR A 49 -1.45 -10.10 4.01
N TRP A 50 -1.00 -8.93 3.58
CA TRP A 50 0.19 -8.30 4.15
C TRP A 50 -0.01 -7.94 5.63
N LEU A 51 -1.13 -7.32 5.99
CA LEU A 51 -1.47 -6.99 7.38
C LEU A 51 -1.59 -8.24 8.26
N MET A 52 -2.23 -9.30 7.77
CA MET A 52 -2.34 -10.58 8.47
C MET A 52 -0.95 -11.13 8.83
N LYS A 53 -0.02 -11.14 7.87
CA LYS A 53 1.38 -11.52 8.08
C LYS A 53 2.09 -10.65 9.12
N GLN A 54 1.82 -9.33 9.17
CA GLN A 54 2.41 -8.43 10.17
C GLN A 54 1.81 -8.64 11.57
N SER A 55 0.54 -9.02 11.66
CA SER A 55 -0.16 -9.27 12.93
C SER A 55 0.15 -10.64 13.56
N ASN A 56 1.01 -11.46 12.94
CA ASN A 56 1.24 -12.87 13.29
C ASN A 56 -0.04 -13.72 13.34
N ILE A 57 -1.11 -13.29 12.67
CA ILE A 57 -2.31 -14.08 12.47
C ILE A 57 -2.05 -14.97 11.26
N GLN A 58 -1.60 -16.19 11.51
CA GLN A 58 -1.51 -17.25 10.50
C GLN A 58 -2.79 -18.09 10.60
N SER A 59 -3.59 -18.13 9.53
CA SER A 59 -4.66 -19.13 9.35
C SER A 59 -4.09 -20.38 8.70
#